data_AF-A0A840G7G3-F1
#
_entry.id   AF-A0A840G7G3-F1
#
_cell.length_a   1.000
_cell.length_b   1.000
_cell.length_c   1.000
_cell.angle_alpha   90.00
_cell.angle_beta   90.00
_cell.angle_gamma   90.00
#
_symmetry.space_group_name_H-M   'P 1'
#
loop_
_entity.id
_entity.type
_entity.pdbx_description
1 polymer ?
#
loop_
_entity_poly.entity_id
_entity_poly.type
_entity_poly.pdbx_seq_one_letter_code
_entity_poly.pdbx_strand_id
1 'polypeptide(L)'
;MNEISTTIWQAIEALIGSVPFSKDKVERELGIRLVDTEASGSDLFQFLEGGPVQLAEGVGIQEVDLRLKREGPHPGFLVLELEGRGISFDEVLRHYAELRLTGVPRGRSLDEDTSYTAKLDWGELSFGFGESNPACLAYVAFDPS
;
A
#
# COMPACT_ATOMS: atom_id res chain seq x y z
N MET A 1 17.94 4.75 6.05
CA MET A 1 16.57 4.53 6.51
C MET A 1 16.00 5.90 6.84
N ASN A 2 14.97 6.34 6.12
CA ASN A 2 14.33 7.61 6.42
C ASN A 2 13.33 7.37 7.56
N GLU A 3 13.48 8.05 8.69
CA GLU A 3 12.58 7.93 9.84
C GLU A 3 11.68 9.16 9.89
N ILE A 4 10.37 8.94 9.89
CA ILE A 4 9.37 10.01 9.98
C ILE A 4 8.50 9.81 11.22
N SER A 5 8.07 10.90 11.85
CA SER A 5 7.23 10.88 13.06
C SER A 5 5.75 10.55 12.79
N THR A 6 5.46 9.98 11.63
CA THR A 6 4.12 9.68 11.12
C THR A 6 3.77 8.23 11.45
N THR A 7 2.57 7.95 11.94
CA THR A 7 2.07 6.57 12.10
C THR A 7 1.61 6.02 10.75
N ILE A 8 1.51 4.69 10.63
CA ILE A 8 0.93 4.05 9.42
C ILE A 8 -0.45 4.60 9.08
N TRP A 9 -1.29 4.87 10.08
CA TRP A 9 -2.64 5.40 9.89
C TRP A 9 -2.62 6.82 9.34
N GLN A 10 -1.72 7.67 9.85
CA GLN A 10 -1.55 9.03 9.32
C GLN A 10 -0.98 9.01 7.89
N ALA A 11 -0.07 8.09 7.59
CA ALA A 11 0.46 7.91 6.24
C ALA A 11 -0.63 7.46 5.27
N ILE A 12 -1.49 6.51 5.65
CA ILE A 12 -2.64 6.08 4.85
C ILE A 12 -3.57 7.26 4.55
N GLU A 13 -3.98 8.04 5.55
CA GLU A 13 -4.85 9.20 5.36
C GLU A 13 -4.23 10.28 4.45
N ALA A 14 -2.92 10.54 4.61
CA ALA A 14 -2.20 11.50 3.78
C ALA A 14 -2.13 11.05 2.30
N LEU A 15 -1.93 9.76 2.07
CA LEU A 15 -1.94 9.16 0.73
C LEU A 15 -3.34 9.16 0.12
N ILE A 16 -4.39 8.89 0.89
CA ILE A 16 -5.79 9.04 0.45
C ILE A 16 -6.03 10.49 -0.02
N GLY A 17 -5.60 11.48 0.77
CA GLY A 17 -5.69 12.90 0.40
C GLY A 17 -4.87 13.30 -0.82
N SER A 18 -3.96 12.42 -1.28
CA SER A 18 -3.11 12.64 -2.44
C SER A 18 -3.69 12.13 -3.76
N VAL A 19 -4.80 11.38 -3.74
CA VAL A 19 -5.51 10.91 -4.94
C VAL A 19 -6.01 12.11 -5.77
N PRO A 20 -5.85 12.13 -7.13
CA PRO A 20 -5.14 11.14 -7.94
C PRO A 20 -3.62 11.21 -7.71
N PHE A 21 -2.99 10.04 -7.64
CA PHE A 21 -1.59 9.89 -7.33
C PHE A 21 -0.69 10.50 -8.41
N SER A 22 0.45 11.01 -7.94
CA SER A 22 1.61 11.32 -8.76
C SER A 22 2.86 10.99 -7.97
N LYS A 23 3.98 10.81 -8.69
CA LYS A 23 5.29 10.58 -8.08
C LYS A 23 5.59 11.61 -6.98
N ASP A 24 5.52 12.90 -7.31
CA ASP A 24 5.85 13.98 -6.38
C ASP A 24 4.98 14.03 -5.12
N LYS A 25 3.70 13.63 -5.22
CA LYS A 25 2.82 13.59 -4.05
C LYS A 25 3.23 12.43 -3.13
N VAL A 26 3.40 11.23 -3.67
CA VAL A 26 3.79 10.05 -2.88
C VAL A 26 5.17 10.22 -2.26
N GLU A 27 6.14 10.75 -3.01
CA GLU A 27 7.49 11.08 -2.51
C GLU A 27 7.42 12.07 -1.33
N ARG A 28 6.52 13.07 -1.40
CA ARG A 28 6.34 14.05 -0.32
C ARG A 28 5.71 13.47 0.93
N GLU A 29 4.61 12.72 0.79
CA GLU A 29 3.90 12.16 1.94
C GLU A 29 4.75 11.13 2.70
N LEU A 30 5.61 10.39 2.00
CA LEU A 30 6.45 9.35 2.59
C LEU A 30 7.91 9.81 2.84
N GLY A 31 8.30 10.98 2.35
CA GLY A 31 9.67 11.48 2.45
C GLY A 31 10.69 10.61 1.73
N ILE A 32 10.31 9.95 0.63
CA ILE A 32 11.18 9.06 -0.15
C ILE A 32 11.43 9.58 -1.55
N ARG A 33 12.33 8.91 -2.26
CA ARG A 33 12.47 9.03 -3.69
C ARG A 33 12.00 7.73 -4.35
N LEU A 34 11.13 7.86 -5.34
CA LEU A 34 10.70 6.78 -6.20
C LEU A 34 11.57 6.73 -7.46
N VAL A 35 11.88 5.53 -7.91
CA VAL A 35 12.70 5.28 -9.11
C VAL A 35 11.87 4.48 -10.10
N ASP A 36 11.91 4.87 -11.37
CA ASP A 36 11.30 4.08 -12.43
C ASP A 36 12.10 2.80 -12.61
N THR A 37 11.43 1.67 -12.53
CA THR A 37 12.07 0.35 -12.61
C THR A 37 12.40 -0.02 -14.05
N GLU A 38 11.93 0.76 -15.03
CA GLU A 38 12.03 0.48 -16.46
C GLU A 38 11.54 -0.94 -16.82
N ALA A 39 10.62 -1.49 -16.02
CA ALA A 39 10.10 -2.85 -16.17
C ALA A 39 9.66 -3.08 -17.62
N SER A 40 10.40 -3.95 -18.31
CA SER A 40 10.21 -4.21 -19.74
C SER A 40 8.89 -4.95 -19.97
N GLY A 41 8.03 -4.43 -20.85
CA GLY A 41 6.75 -5.05 -21.22
C GLY A 41 5.48 -4.31 -20.80
N SER A 42 5.61 -3.12 -20.20
CA SER A 42 4.47 -2.28 -19.83
C SER A 42 4.44 -0.97 -20.61
N ASP A 43 3.93 -1.03 -21.84
CA ASP A 43 3.66 0.18 -22.63
C ASP A 43 2.53 1.02 -22.02
N LEU A 44 1.73 0.44 -21.12
CA LEU A 44 0.54 1.07 -20.53
C LEU A 44 0.81 1.76 -19.19
N PHE A 45 1.68 1.19 -18.35
CA PHE A 45 1.97 1.68 -17.00
C PHE A 45 3.46 1.97 -16.79
N GLN A 46 3.73 2.99 -16.00
CA GLN A 46 5.00 3.27 -15.38
C GLN A 46 4.98 2.68 -13.96
N PHE A 47 6.00 1.89 -13.63
CA PHE A 47 6.20 1.29 -12.31
C PHE A 47 7.28 2.08 -11.59
N LEU A 48 6.96 2.57 -10.40
CA LEU A 48 7.82 3.42 -9.59
C LEU A 48 7.98 2.77 -8.23
N GLU A 49 9.21 2.38 -7.90
CA GLU A 49 9.52 1.71 -6.63
C GLU A 49 10.35 2.61 -5.70
N GLY A 50 10.21 2.42 -4.39
CA GLY A 50 11.03 3.09 -3.38
C GLY A 50 10.87 2.52 -1.98
N GLY A 51 11.48 3.21 -1.00
CA GLY A 51 11.65 2.72 0.37
C GLY A 51 13.11 2.36 0.68
N PRO A 52 13.40 1.79 1.86
CA PRO A 52 12.47 1.60 2.98
C PRO A 52 12.22 2.89 3.78
N VAL A 53 11.08 2.96 4.46
CA VAL A 53 10.68 4.05 5.37
C VAL A 53 10.42 3.49 6.76
N GLN A 54 11.05 4.07 7.77
CA GLN A 54 10.70 3.80 9.16
C GLN A 54 9.62 4.79 9.60
N LEU A 55 8.46 4.26 9.97
CA LEU A 55 7.36 5.01 10.58
C LEU A 55 7.47 4.98 12.10
N ALA A 56 6.64 5.78 12.75
CA ALA A 56 6.45 5.74 14.20
C ALA A 56 5.96 4.37 14.67
N GLU A 57 6.08 4.12 15.98
CA GLU A 57 5.61 2.89 16.65
C GLU A 57 6.28 1.60 16.13
N GLY A 58 7.45 1.73 15.51
CA GLY A 58 8.25 0.60 15.03
C GLY A 58 7.71 -0.07 13.78
N VAL A 59 6.70 0.53 13.11
CA VAL A 59 6.21 0.05 11.81
C VAL A 59 7.14 0.53 10.70
N GLY A 60 7.48 -0.35 9.76
CA GLY A 60 8.25 0.00 8.56
C GLY A 60 7.43 -0.19 7.29
N ILE A 61 7.72 0.61 6.27
CA ILE A 61 7.35 0.32 4.88
C ILE A 61 8.63 -0.19 4.22
N GLN A 62 8.66 -1.47 3.88
CA GLN A 62 9.78 -2.11 3.20
C GLN A 62 9.87 -1.61 1.76
N GLU A 63 8.73 -1.61 1.07
CA GLU A 63 8.62 -1.27 -0.34
C GLU A 63 7.38 -0.43 -0.63
N VAL A 64 7.52 0.50 -1.57
CA VAL A 64 6.43 1.30 -2.13
C VAL A 64 6.38 1.04 -3.63
N ASP A 65 5.32 0.42 -4.14
CA ASP A 65 5.05 0.23 -5.57
C ASP A 65 3.94 1.20 -6.00
N LEU A 66 4.31 2.22 -6.78
CA LEU A 66 3.39 3.15 -7.41
C LEU A 66 3.28 2.87 -8.92
N ARG A 67 2.06 2.64 -9.38
CA ARG A 67 1.74 2.40 -10.79
C ARG A 67 0.94 3.56 -11.36
N LEU A 68 1.51 4.21 -12.36
CA LEU A 68 0.88 5.33 -13.05
C LEU A 68 0.66 4.96 -14.51
N LYS A 69 -0.49 5.32 -15.07
CA LYS A 69 -0.73 5.10 -16.49
C LYS A 69 0.12 6.09 -17.30
N ARG A 70 0.80 5.62 -18.35
CA ARG A 70 1.66 6.47 -19.20
C ARG A 70 0.83 7.45 -20.03
N GLU A 71 -0.35 7.02 -20.47
CA GLU A 71 -1.25 7.81 -21.32
C GLU A 71 -2.72 7.71 -20.87
N GLY A 72 -3.43 8.83 -20.92
CA GLY A 72 -4.83 8.94 -20.55
C GLY A 72 -5.09 9.01 -19.05
N PRO A 73 -6.33 9.32 -18.63
CA PRO A 73 -6.65 9.48 -17.22
C PRO A 73 -6.65 8.12 -16.49
N HIS A 74 -5.96 8.08 -15.36
CA HIS A 74 -6.00 7.01 -14.37
C HIS A 74 -5.55 7.59 -13.02
N PRO A 75 -6.25 7.33 -11.91
CA PRO A 75 -5.90 7.94 -10.63
C PRO A 75 -4.63 7.37 -9.99
N GLY A 76 -4.10 6.27 -10.55
CA GLY A 76 -2.91 5.57 -10.08
C GLY A 76 -3.25 4.43 -9.14
N PHE A 77 -2.33 3.50 -8.94
CA PHE A 77 -2.47 2.40 -7.98
C PHE A 77 -1.21 2.36 -7.10
N LEU A 78 -1.38 2.15 -5.80
CA LEU A 78 -0.27 2.21 -4.85
C LEU A 78 -0.31 1.01 -3.92
N VAL A 79 0.83 0.38 -3.68
CA VAL A 79 1.00 -0.68 -2.68
C VAL A 79 2.12 -0.28 -1.72
N LEU A 80 1.87 -0.46 -0.43
CA LEU A 80 2.86 -0.36 0.63
C LEU A 80 3.08 -1.76 1.21
N GLU A 81 4.27 -2.31 1.06
CA GLU A 81 4.67 -3.54 1.74
C GLU A 81 5.23 -3.19 3.13
N LEU A 82 4.72 -3.83 4.16
CA LEU A 82 4.99 -3.48 5.55
C LEU A 82 5.95 -4.46 6.22
N GLU A 83 6.75 -3.92 7.13
CA GLU A 83 7.65 -4.68 7.99
C GLU A 83 7.72 -4.08 9.40
N GLY A 84 8.57 -4.65 10.26
CA GLY A 84 8.77 -4.17 11.63
C GLY A 84 7.67 -4.65 12.59
N ARG A 85 7.08 -3.73 13.37
CA ARG A 85 5.99 -4.06 14.29
C ARG A 85 4.78 -4.55 13.50
N GLY A 86 4.36 -5.78 13.77
CA GLY A 86 3.13 -6.33 13.23
C GLY A 86 1.88 -5.53 13.63
N ILE A 87 1.04 -5.24 12.64
CA ILE A 87 -0.30 -4.67 12.80
C ILE A 87 -1.31 -5.81 12.67
N SER A 88 -2.14 -6.01 13.70
CA SER A 88 -3.13 -7.11 13.69
C SER A 88 -4.41 -6.73 12.94
N PHE A 89 -5.18 -7.75 12.54
CA PHE A 89 -6.51 -7.54 11.95
C PHE A 89 -7.44 -6.73 12.86
N ASP A 90 -7.42 -6.99 14.18
CA ASP A 90 -8.20 -6.21 15.15
C ASP A 90 -7.78 -4.74 15.18
N GLU A 91 -6.50 -4.43 14.94
CA GLU A 91 -6.03 -3.05 14.83
C GLU A 91 -6.58 -2.39 13.56
N VAL A 92 -6.55 -3.10 12.42
CA VAL A 92 -7.17 -2.62 11.17
C VAL A 92 -8.67 -2.34 11.38
N LEU A 93 -9.40 -3.24 12.05
CA LEU A 93 -10.84 -3.08 12.31
C LEU A 93 -11.20 -1.86 13.17
N ARG A 94 -10.27 -1.39 14.02
CA ARG A 94 -10.49 -0.15 14.80
C ARG A 94 -10.46 1.10 13.93
N HIS A 95 -9.75 1.05 12.81
CA HIS A 95 -9.67 2.15 11.85
C HIS A 95 -10.70 2.00 10.73
N TYR A 96 -10.99 0.77 10.30
CA TYR A 96 -11.89 0.46 9.20
C TYR A 96 -12.90 -0.61 9.63
N ALA A 97 -14.08 -0.19 10.09
CA ALA A 97 -15.08 -1.10 10.64
C ALA A 97 -15.80 -1.96 9.57
N GLU A 98 -15.91 -1.45 8.33
CA GLU A 98 -16.64 -2.10 7.24
C GLU A 98 -15.68 -2.73 6.22
N LEU A 99 -15.10 -3.86 6.59
CA LEU A 99 -14.22 -4.64 5.72
C LEU A 99 -14.93 -5.82 5.07
N ARG A 100 -14.66 -6.05 3.78
CA ARG A 100 -15.12 -7.23 3.04
C ARG A 100 -13.94 -8.12 2.73
N LEU A 101 -14.11 -9.44 2.90
CA LEU A 101 -13.12 -10.42 2.44
C LEU A 101 -13.14 -10.45 0.90
N THR A 102 -12.04 -10.06 0.26
CA THR A 102 -11.91 -9.91 -1.19
C THR A 102 -10.81 -10.78 -1.78
N GLY A 103 -9.78 -11.11 -0.99
CA GLY A 103 -8.75 -12.10 -1.31
C GLY A 103 -8.82 -13.27 -0.34
N VAL A 104 -8.88 -14.49 -0.86
CA VAL A 104 -8.76 -15.72 -0.05
C VAL A 104 -7.72 -16.61 -0.72
N PRO A 105 -6.75 -17.15 0.04
CA PRO A 105 -5.83 -18.17 -0.45
C PRO A 105 -6.59 -19.32 -1.14
N ARG A 106 -6.18 -19.70 -2.35
CA ARG A 106 -6.81 -20.77 -3.15
C ARG A 106 -5.94 -22.04 -3.24
N GLY A 107 -4.89 -22.14 -2.44
CA GLY A 107 -3.96 -23.26 -2.35
C GLY A 107 -3.01 -23.42 -3.53
N ARG A 108 -2.62 -22.32 -4.20
CA ARG A 108 -1.76 -22.32 -5.40
C ARG A 108 -0.33 -21.81 -5.19
N SER A 109 -0.04 -21.10 -4.09
CA SER A 109 1.31 -20.62 -3.73
C SER A 109 1.49 -20.50 -2.21
N LEU A 110 2.74 -20.44 -1.73
CA LEU A 110 3.10 -20.10 -0.35
C LEU A 110 2.99 -18.58 -0.06
N ASP A 111 2.85 -17.76 -1.12
CA ASP A 111 2.67 -16.31 -1.08
C ASP A 111 1.18 -15.93 -1.20
N GLU A 112 0.28 -16.79 -0.77
CA GLU A 112 -1.14 -16.46 -0.80
C GLU A 112 -1.50 -15.53 0.37
N ASP A 113 -2.31 -14.53 0.07
CA ASP A 113 -2.76 -13.54 1.05
C ASP A 113 -4.26 -13.65 1.28
N THR A 114 -4.65 -13.41 2.53
CA THR A 114 -6.03 -13.07 2.86
C THR A 114 -6.17 -11.55 2.82
N SER A 115 -6.99 -11.03 1.91
CA SER A 115 -7.17 -9.60 1.72
C SER A 115 -8.55 -9.15 2.15
N TYR A 116 -8.59 -8.07 2.93
CA TYR A 116 -9.81 -7.42 3.37
C TYR A 116 -9.86 -6.00 2.79
N THR A 117 -10.98 -5.63 2.17
CA THR A 117 -11.12 -4.34 1.48
C THR A 117 -12.20 -3.47 2.10
N ALA A 118 -11.87 -2.22 2.39
CA ALA A 118 -12.82 -1.15 2.63
C ALA A 118 -13.17 -0.47 1.30
N LYS A 119 -14.46 -0.26 1.03
CA LYS A 119 -14.92 0.60 -0.06
C LYS A 119 -15.19 2.00 0.50
N LEU A 120 -14.55 2.99 -0.06
CA LEU A 120 -14.57 4.38 0.37
C LEU A 120 -15.00 5.29 -0.81
N ASP A 121 -15.35 6.54 -0.53
CA ASP A 121 -15.85 7.47 -1.56
C ASP A 121 -14.83 7.74 -2.70
N TRP A 122 -13.54 7.55 -2.43
CA TRP A 122 -12.46 7.72 -3.39
C TRP A 122 -12.06 6.43 -4.13
N GLY A 123 -12.50 5.27 -3.66
CA GLY A 123 -12.13 3.96 -4.22
C GLY A 123 -11.99 2.87 -3.17
N GLU A 124 -11.04 1.96 -3.34
CA GLU A 124 -10.85 0.80 -2.49
C GLU A 124 -9.51 0.84 -1.75
N LEU A 125 -9.55 0.48 -0.47
CA LEU A 125 -8.37 0.29 0.37
C LEU A 125 -8.32 -1.15 0.86
N SER A 126 -7.29 -1.88 0.47
CA SER A 126 -7.15 -3.31 0.76
C SER A 126 -6.00 -3.59 1.73
N PHE A 127 -6.25 -4.48 2.68
CA PHE A 127 -5.33 -4.90 3.74
C PHE A 127 -5.03 -6.39 3.58
N GLY A 128 -3.79 -6.72 3.24
CA GLY A 128 -3.36 -8.10 2.98
C GLY A 128 -2.61 -8.72 4.15
N PHE A 129 -3.00 -9.93 4.53
CA PHE A 129 -2.32 -10.75 5.53
C PHE A 129 -1.76 -12.00 4.86
N GLY A 130 -0.43 -12.11 4.82
CA GLY A 130 0.24 -13.23 4.16
C GLY A 130 0.18 -14.52 4.95
N GLU A 131 0.05 -15.66 4.26
CA GLU A 131 -0.02 -16.98 4.89
C GLU A 131 1.20 -17.32 5.77
N SER A 132 2.38 -16.80 5.44
CA SER A 132 3.61 -17.02 6.20
C SER A 132 3.57 -16.37 7.59
N ASN A 133 2.85 -15.26 7.74
CA ASN A 133 2.65 -14.56 9.01
C ASN A 133 1.26 -13.88 9.05
N PRO A 134 0.18 -14.67 9.21
CA PRO A 134 -1.19 -14.15 9.08
C PRO A 134 -1.60 -13.26 10.25
N ALA A 135 -0.78 -13.19 11.31
CA ALA A 135 -1.02 -12.32 12.45
C ALA A 135 -0.65 -10.85 12.18
N CYS A 136 0.12 -10.59 11.11
CA CYS A 136 0.64 -9.27 10.78
C CYS A 136 0.19 -8.84 9.39
N LEU A 137 -0.22 -7.58 9.27
CA LEU A 137 -0.48 -6.93 8.00
C LEU A 137 0.80 -6.93 7.15
N ALA A 138 0.71 -7.54 5.96
CA ALA A 138 1.80 -7.65 5.00
C ALA A 138 1.82 -6.45 4.04
N TYR A 139 0.65 -6.00 3.58
CA TYR A 139 0.56 -4.84 2.70
C TYR A 139 -0.74 -4.04 2.85
N VAL A 140 -0.68 -2.81 2.35
CA VAL A 140 -1.85 -1.95 2.12
C VAL A 140 -1.86 -1.53 0.65
N ALA A 141 -2.99 -1.74 -0.04
CA ALA A 141 -3.16 -1.37 -1.45
C ALA A 141 -4.27 -0.34 -1.62
N PHE A 142 -3.99 0.70 -2.40
CA PHE A 142 -4.90 1.79 -2.75
C PHE A 142 -5.30 1.66 -4.21
N ASP A 143 -6.59 1.50 -4.46
CA ASP A 143 -7.18 1.36 -5.80
C ASP A 143 -8.31 2.41 -5.99
N PRO A 144 -7.96 3.66 -6.34
CA PRO A 144 -8.93 4.73 -6.55
C PRO A 144 -9.78 4.51 -7.82
N SER A 145 -11.04 4.96 -7.78
CA SER A 145 -12.03 4.79 -8.86
C SER A 145 -11.97 5.84 -9.97
#